data_AF-A0A2M7YZK9-F1
#
_entry.id   AF-A0A2M7YZK9-F1
#
_cell.length_a   1.000
_cell.length_b   1.000
_cell.length_c   1.000
_cell.angle_alpha   90.00
_cell.angle_beta   90.00
_cell.angle_gamma   90.00
#
_symmetry.space_group_name_H-M   'P 1'
#
loop_
_entity.id
_entity.type
_entity.pdbx_description
1 polymer ?
#
loop_
_entity_poly.entity_id
_entity_poly.type
_entity_poly.pdbx_seq_one_letter_code
_entity_poly.pdbx_strand_id
1 'polypeptide(L)' 'MKHTQSCRSCGTVLEHTFLDLGTSPFANSYVKIESVGEMEPFFPLYVFVCSRCLLVQLKD' A
#
# COMPACT_ATOMS: atom_id res chain seq x y z
N MET A 1 15.07 0.30 -6.71
CA MET A 1 14.45 -1.00 -7.05
C MET A 1 13.25 -0.69 -7.93
N LYS A 2 13.16 -1.26 -9.14
CA LYS A 2 12.04 -0.97 -10.04
C LYS A 2 10.84 -1.77 -9.55
N HIS A 3 9.92 -1.11 -8.86
CA HIS A 3 8.64 -1.67 -8.45
C HIS A 3 7.84 -2.06 -9.68
N THR A 4 7.94 -3.32 -10.09
CA THR A 4 7.12 -3.90 -11.15
C THR A 4 5.69 -4.00 -10.64
N GLN A 5 4.75 -3.37 -11.34
CA GLN A 5 3.31 -3.45 -11.07
C GLN A 5 2.77 -4.82 -11.50
N SER A 6 3.22 -5.89 -10.85
CA SER A 6 2.84 -7.28 -11.14
C SER A 6 2.12 -7.88 -9.95
N CYS A 7 1.13 -8.72 -10.22
CA CYS A 7 0.41 -9.47 -9.19
C CYS A 7 1.36 -10.43 -8.48
N ARG A 8 1.47 -10.32 -7.16
CA ARG A 8 2.34 -11.16 -6.32
C ARG A 8 2.02 -12.66 -6.37
N SER A 9 0.80 -13.02 -6.78
CA SER A 9 0.38 -14.42 -6.87
C SER A 9 0.60 -15.01 -8.27
N CYS A 10 0.24 -14.30 -9.34
CA CYS A 10 0.22 -14.88 -10.69
C CYS A 10 1.04 -14.11 -11.74
N GLY A 11 1.74 -13.05 -11.35
CA GLY A 11 2.62 -12.25 -12.21
C GLY A 11 1.92 -11.31 -13.20
N THR A 12 0.59 -11.40 -13.35
CA THR A 12 -0.19 -10.53 -14.25
C THR A 12 -0.03 -9.05 -13.87
N VAL A 13 0.11 -8.17 -14.87
CA VAL A 13 0.23 -6.72 -14.64
C VAL A 13 -1.02 -6.19 -13.91
N LEU A 14 -0.79 -5.30 -12.94
CA LEU A 14 -1.85 -4.63 -12.18
C LEU A 14 -2.24 -3.33 -12.88
N GLU A 15 -3.48 -3.25 -13.35
CA GLU A 15 -4.01 -2.08 -14.08
C GLU A 15 -5.26 -1.49 -13.41
N HIS A 16 -6.00 -2.30 -12.64
CA HIS A 16 -7.27 -1.90 -12.05
C HIS A 16 -7.11 -1.50 -10.59
N THR A 17 -7.59 -0.29 -10.30
CA THR A 17 -7.72 0.20 -8.92
C THR A 17 -8.90 -0.50 -8.27
N PHE A 18 -8.67 -1.00 -7.06
CA PHE A 18 -9.74 -1.52 -6.21
C PHE A 18 -10.23 -0.44 -5.25
N LEU A 19 -9.29 0.23 -4.56
CA LEU A 19 -9.58 1.25 -3.56
C LEU A 19 -8.37 2.17 -3.36
N ASP A 20 -8.60 3.46 -3.19
CA ASP A 20 -7.62 4.44 -2.73
C ASP A 20 -8.04 4.96 -1.35
N LEU A 21 -7.20 4.74 -0.34
CA LEU A 21 -7.40 5.22 1.03
C LEU A 21 -6.58 6.48 1.35
N GLY A 22 -5.89 7.05 0.36
CA GLY A 22 -4.98 8.17 0.53
C GLY A 22 -3.69 7.76 1.23
N THR A 23 -3.14 8.65 2.06
CA THR A 23 -1.89 8.41 2.78
C THR A 23 -2.13 8.17 4.27
N SER A 24 -1.46 7.18 4.85
CA SER A 24 -1.54 6.87 6.28
C SER A 24 -0.14 6.64 6.87
N PRO A 25 0.05 6.85 8.19
CA PRO A 25 1.26 6.37 8.86
C PRO A 25 1.25 4.84 8.97
N PHE A 26 2.34 4.26 9.46
CA PHE A 26 2.37 2.84 9.78
C PHE A 26 1.43 2.53 10.94
N ALA A 27 0.46 1.62 10.73
CA ALA A 27 -0.60 1.30 11.69
C ALA A 27 -0.10 0.88 13.10
N ASN A 28 1.10 0.30 13.18
CA ASN A 28 1.69 -0.21 14.42
C ASN A 28 2.93 0.57 14.90
N SER A 29 3.18 1.74 14.33
CA SER A 29 4.24 2.64 14.80
C SER A 29 3.72 3.55 15.92
N TYR A 30 3.46 2.96 17.10
CA TYR A 30 2.92 3.70 18.24
C TYR A 30 3.86 4.83 18.69
N VAL A 31 3.31 6.03 18.79
CA VAL A 31 4.04 7.23 19.21
C VAL A 31 4.15 7.26 20.73
N LYS A 32 5.35 7.57 21.25
CA LYS A 32 5.55 7.80 22.68
C LYS A 32 4.98 9.16 23.08
N ILE A 33 4.57 9.31 24.34
CA ILE A 33 3.94 10.55 24.81
C ILE A 33 4.85 11.77 24.61
N GLU A 34 6.16 11.61 24.81
CA GLU A 34 7.18 12.63 24.61
C GLU A 34 7.40 13.03 23.15
N SER A 35 6.84 12.29 22.19
CA SER A 35 6.99 12.51 20.74
C SER A 35 5.67 12.91 20.08
N VAL A 36 4.65 13.27 20.85
CA VAL A 36 3.37 13.75 20.32
C VAL A 36 3.59 15.07 19.59
N GLY A 37 3.15 15.14 18.32
CA GLY A 37 3.30 16.31 17.47
C GLY A 37 4.57 16.32 16.61
N GLU A 38 5.48 15.38 16.81
CA GLU A 38 6.60 15.15 15.89
C GLU A 38 6.09 14.60 14.55
N MET A 39 6.89 14.81 13.49
CA MET A 39 6.56 14.31 12.16
C MET A 39 6.61 12.78 12.10
N GLU A 40 5.62 12.18 11.45
CA GLU A 40 5.57 10.75 11.16
C GLU A 40 5.71 10.49 9.65
N PRO A 41 6.30 9.36 9.24
CA PRO A 41 6.33 8.98 7.84
C PRO A 41 4.96 8.49 7.39
N PHE A 42 4.45 9.05 6.28
CA PHE A 42 3.18 8.66 5.65
C PHE A 42 3.44 7.95 4.33
N PHE A 43 2.64 6.92 4.05
CA PHE A 43 2.75 6.10 2.85
C PHE A 43 1.41 6.02 2.13
N PRO A 44 1.41 6.00 0.78
CA PRO A 44 0.19 5.84 0.02
C PRO A 44 -0.38 4.44 0.22
N LEU A 45 -1.66 4.37 0.58
CA LEU A 45 -2.43 3.15 0.73
C LEU A 45 -3.35 2.99 -0.48
N TYR A 46 -2.73 2.65 -1.61
CA TYR A 46 -3.38 2.45 -2.90
C TYR A 46 -3.46 0.97 -3.26
N VAL A 47 -4.68 0.46 -3.40
CA VAL A 47 -4.97 -0.97 -3.53
C VAL A 47 -5.42 -1.29 -4.95
N PHE A 48 -4.81 -2.33 -5.53
CA PHE A 48 -5.14 -2.86 -6.85
C PHE A 48 -5.86 -4.20 -6.74
N VAL A 49 -6.63 -4.55 -7.77
CA VAL A 49 -7.19 -5.89 -7.96
C VAL A 49 -6.64 -6.51 -9.23
N CYS A 50 -6.16 -7.75 -9.14
CA CYS A 50 -5.69 -8.50 -10.30
C CYS A 50 -6.87 -8.96 -11.17
N SER A 51 -6.86 -8.64 -12.46
CA SER A 51 -7.89 -9.07 -13.42
C SER A 51 -7.92 -10.58 -13.67
N ARG A 52 -6.82 -11.31 -13.38
CA ARG A 52 -6.70 -12.75 -13.65
C ARG A 52 -7.06 -13.63 -12.45
N CYS A 53 -6.47 -13.37 -11.28
CA CYS A 53 -6.64 -14.22 -10.10
C CYS A 53 -7.46 -13.56 -8.97
N LEU A 54 -7.93 -12.33 -9.18
CA LEU A 54 -8.74 -11.57 -8.21
C LEU A 54 -8.04 -11.25 -6.87
N LEU A 55 -6.73 -11.46 -6.77
CA LEU A 55 -5.97 -11.02 -5.61
C LEU A 55 -6.02 -9.48 -5.51
N VAL A 56 -6.57 -8.99 -4.41
CA VAL A 56 -6.52 -7.60 -3.98
C VAL A 56 -5.22 -7.37 -3.21
N GLN A 57 -4.43 -6.37 -3.61
CA GLN A 57 -3.07 -6.18 -3.09
C GLN A 57 -2.59 -4.73 -3.18
N LEU A 58 -1.63 -4.36 -2.33
CA LEU A 58 -0.86 -3.12 -2.47
C LEU A 58 0.17 -3.23 -3.59
N LYS A 59 0.63 -2.08 -4.10
CA LYS A 59 1.79 -1.99 -4.99
C LYS A 59 3.02 -2.64 -4.33
N ASP A 60 3.81 -3.36 -5.13
CA ASP A 60 5.14 -3.84 -4.73
C ASP A 60 6.13 -2.71 -4.59
#